data_AF-A0A6H1RAG9-F1
#
_entry.id   AF-A0A6H1RAG9-F1
#
_cell.length_a   1.000
_cell.length_b   1.000
_cell.length_c   1.000
_cell.angle_alpha   90.00
_cell.angle_beta   90.00
_cell.angle_gamma   90.00
#
_symmetry.space_group_name_H-M   'P 1'
#
loop_
_entity.id
_entity.type
_entity.pdbx_description
1 polymer ?
#
loop_
_entity_poly.entity_id
_entity_poly.type
_entity_poly.pdbx_seq_one_letter_code
_entity_poly.pdbx_strand_id
1 'polypeptide(L)'
;MFKGTAGARAFMQFLASAEGQSILAGDRGSSVYSIDKNFRDSGLYAGRPGGVVDQRIAREISEADRLCFDASDLMPATMRSAFYRAVLEYVREPARLDEILERLEAVRAQLAGPPPTEAWASFACVAP
;
A
#
# COMPACT_ATOMS: atom_id res chain seq x y z
N MET A 1 10.42 18.67 -1.32
CA MET A 1 9.71 17.50 -0.79
C MET A 1 10.32 17.00 0.51
N PHE A 2 11.55 16.48 0.52
CA PHE A 2 12.15 15.83 1.71
C PHE A 2 12.67 16.76 2.83
N LYS A 3 12.55 18.08 2.65
CA LYS A 3 12.80 19.09 3.68
C LYS A 3 11.51 19.88 3.88
N GLY A 4 11.13 20.13 5.14
CA GLY A 4 9.89 20.81 5.53
C GLY A 4 9.87 22.32 5.23
N THR A 5 10.17 22.72 4.00
CA THR A 5 10.14 24.11 3.52
C THR A 5 8.70 24.57 3.27
N ALA A 6 8.49 25.89 3.19
CA ALA A 6 7.17 26.45 2.86
C ALA A 6 6.65 25.96 1.49
N GLY A 7 7.51 25.94 0.47
CA GLY A 7 7.15 25.42 -0.86
C GLY A 7 6.81 23.92 -0.84
N ALA A 8 7.53 23.10 -0.06
CA ALA A 8 7.20 21.68 0.08
C ALA A 8 5.84 21.49 0.76
N ARG A 9 5.50 22.29 1.78
CA ARG A 9 4.18 22.27 2.41
C ARG A 9 3.06 22.67 1.44
N ALA A 10 3.24 23.78 0.71
CA ALA A 10 2.25 24.24 -0.26
C ALA A 10 1.98 23.17 -1.34
N PHE A 11 3.04 22.51 -1.82
CA PHE A 11 2.89 21.43 -2.79
C PHE A 11 2.17 20.20 -2.22
N MET A 12 2.49 19.76 -1.00
CA MET A 12 1.77 18.64 -0.36
C MET A 12 0.30 18.97 -0.11
N GLN A 13 -0.03 20.21 0.26
CA GLN A 13 -1.41 20.68 0.39
C GLN A 13 -2.14 20.65 -0.94
N PHE A 14 -1.48 21.04 -2.03
CA PHE A 14 -2.05 20.93 -3.37
C PHE A 14 -2.32 19.47 -3.77
N LEU A 15 -1.36 18.55 -3.56
CA LEU A 15 -1.54 17.13 -3.87
C LEU A 15 -2.68 16.48 -3.05
N ALA A 16 -2.90 16.95 -1.82
CA ALA A 16 -3.97 16.48 -0.95
C ALA A 16 -5.33 17.15 -1.21
N SER A 17 -5.39 18.20 -2.03
CA SER A 17 -6.63 18.91 -2.33
C SER A 17 -7.49 18.12 -3.32
N ALA A 18 -8.79 18.42 -3.36
CA ALA A 18 -9.69 17.85 -4.37
C ALA A 18 -9.18 18.15 -5.80
N GLU A 19 -8.69 19.35 -6.06
CA GLU A 19 -8.11 19.70 -7.35
C GLU A 19 -6.92 18.80 -7.72
N GLY A 20 -5.92 18.69 -6.85
CA GLY A 20 -4.73 17.89 -7.12
C GLY A 20 -5.04 16.40 -7.27
N GLN A 21 -5.95 15.88 -6.44
CA GLN A 21 -6.40 14.50 -6.54
C GLN A 21 -7.23 14.24 -7.80
N SER A 22 -8.04 15.20 -8.25
CA SER A 22 -8.82 15.08 -9.49
C SER A 22 -7.93 14.92 -10.72
N ILE A 23 -6.75 15.56 -10.73
CA ILE A 23 -5.78 15.46 -11.83
C ILE A 23 -5.22 14.04 -11.90
N LEU A 24 -4.77 13.50 -10.76
CA LEU A 24 -4.17 12.17 -10.68
C LEU A 24 -5.20 11.04 -10.88
N ALA A 25 -6.41 11.20 -10.33
CA ALA A 25 -7.47 10.21 -10.46
C ALA A 25 -8.22 10.31 -11.80
N GLY A 26 -8.29 11.49 -12.43
CA GLY A 26 -8.95 11.71 -13.70
C GLY A 26 -8.16 11.29 -14.94
N ASP A 27 -6.84 11.11 -14.81
CA ASP A 27 -6.05 10.57 -15.90
C ASP A 27 -6.46 9.12 -16.21
N ARG A 28 -6.76 8.85 -17.49
CA ARG A 28 -7.19 7.54 -18.00
C ARG A 28 -6.08 6.50 -17.92
N GLY A 29 -4.81 6.93 -17.95
CA GLY A 29 -3.66 6.04 -17.81
C GLY A 29 -3.23 5.81 -16.35
N SER A 30 -3.85 6.49 -15.40
CA SER A 30 -3.46 6.44 -13.99
C SER A 30 -4.03 5.21 -13.28
N SER A 31 -3.23 4.64 -12.38
CA SER A 31 -3.63 3.60 -11.43
C SER A 31 -3.93 4.16 -10.04
N VAL A 32 -3.98 5.49 -9.89
CA VAL A 32 -4.21 6.17 -8.61
C VAL A 32 -5.70 6.22 -8.31
N TYR A 33 -6.07 5.91 -7.07
CA TYR A 33 -7.42 6.08 -6.53
C TYR A 33 -7.38 7.04 -5.36
N SER A 34 -8.40 7.90 -5.25
CA SER A 34 -8.53 8.84 -4.15
C SER A 34 -9.38 8.27 -3.00
N ILE A 35 -8.96 8.57 -1.77
CA ILE A 35 -9.75 8.33 -0.54
C ILE A 35 -10.77 9.45 -0.26
N ASP A 36 -10.74 10.54 -1.03
CA ASP A 36 -11.70 11.63 -0.90
C ASP A 36 -13.08 11.16 -1.38
N LYS A 37 -14.03 11.15 -0.43
CA LYS A 37 -15.41 10.70 -0.61
C LYS A 37 -16.16 11.51 -1.68
N ASN A 38 -15.71 12.72 -1.99
CA ASN A 38 -16.27 13.55 -3.06
C ASN A 38 -16.13 12.89 -4.44
N PHE A 39 -15.15 12.00 -4.64
CA PHE A 39 -14.95 11.34 -5.94
C PHE A 39 -15.72 10.04 -6.11
N ARG A 40 -16.37 9.52 -5.06
CA ARG A 40 -17.04 8.22 -5.06
C ARG A 40 -18.01 8.03 -6.22
N ASP A 41 -18.86 9.03 -6.45
CA ASP A 41 -19.93 9.00 -7.47
C ASP A 41 -19.69 10.04 -8.58
N SER A 42 -18.44 10.52 -8.73
CA SER A 42 -18.08 11.63 -9.63
C SER A 42 -18.00 11.25 -11.11
N GLY A 43 -18.06 9.96 -11.44
CA GLY A 43 -17.83 9.46 -12.81
C GLY A 43 -16.37 9.57 -13.28
N LEU A 44 -15.45 10.08 -12.44
CA LEU A 44 -14.04 10.32 -12.75
C LEU A 44 -13.32 9.06 -13.26
N TYR A 45 -13.71 7.90 -12.73
CA TYR A 45 -13.13 6.61 -13.05
C TYR A 45 -13.76 5.90 -14.26
N ALA A 46 -14.90 6.39 -14.77
CA ALA A 46 -15.67 5.72 -15.83
C ALA A 46 -14.93 5.62 -17.18
N GLY A 47 -14.00 6.55 -17.43
CA GLY A 47 -13.22 6.60 -18.68
C GLY A 47 -11.93 5.76 -18.66
N ARG A 48 -11.66 5.03 -17.57
CA ARG A 48 -10.45 4.21 -17.42
C ARG A 48 -10.59 2.83 -18.07
N PRO A 49 -9.47 2.18 -18.46
CA PRO A 49 -9.50 0.87 -19.10
C PRO A 49 -10.20 -0.23 -18.30
N GLY A 50 -10.17 -0.20 -16.96
CA GLY A 50 -10.87 -1.17 -16.11
C GLY A 50 -12.37 -0.89 -15.94
N GLY A 51 -12.87 0.26 -16.41
CA GLY A 51 -14.29 0.59 -16.48
C GLY A 51 -15.04 0.43 -15.15
N VAL A 52 -15.95 -0.55 -15.09
CA VAL A 52 -16.72 -0.84 -13.88
C VAL A 52 -15.87 -1.29 -12.70
N VAL A 53 -14.70 -1.88 -12.96
CA VAL A 53 -13.76 -2.32 -11.91
C VAL A 53 -13.10 -1.11 -11.25
N ASP A 54 -12.64 -0.12 -12.04
CA ASP A 54 -12.09 1.12 -11.48
C ASP A 54 -13.12 1.85 -10.61
N GLN A 55 -14.38 1.94 -11.08
CA GLN A 55 -15.47 2.54 -10.31
C GLN A 55 -15.73 1.80 -8.99
N ARG A 56 -15.70 0.45 -9.02
CA ARG A 56 -15.88 -0.35 -7.82
C ARG A 56 -14.73 -0.14 -6.84
N ILE A 57 -13.48 -0.17 -7.29
CA ILE A 57 -12.31 0.06 -6.43
C ILE A 57 -12.40 1.44 -5.75
N ALA A 58 -12.70 2.49 -6.53
CA ALA A 58 -12.88 3.84 -5.98
C ALA A 58 -13.98 3.91 -4.91
N ARG A 59 -15.08 3.20 -5.11
CA ARG A 59 -16.17 3.11 -4.13
C ARG A 59 -15.72 2.40 -2.86
N GLU A 60 -15.13 1.21 -2.97
CA GLU A 60 -14.65 0.43 -1.80
C GLU A 60 -13.65 1.24 -0.96
N ILE A 61 -12.70 1.92 -1.62
CA ILE A 61 -11.68 2.74 -0.95
C ILE A 61 -12.29 3.96 -0.24
N SER A 62 -13.28 4.61 -0.84
CA SER A 62 -13.90 5.83 -0.28
C SER A 62 -15.01 5.55 0.75
N GLU A 63 -15.63 4.36 0.70
CA GLU A 63 -16.66 3.93 1.66
C GLU A 63 -16.09 3.21 2.89
N ALA A 64 -14.85 2.71 2.82
CA ALA A 64 -14.22 2.04 3.94
C ALA A 64 -14.09 2.96 5.17
N ASP A 65 -14.68 2.53 6.30
CA ASP A 65 -14.47 3.18 7.60
C ASP A 65 -13.01 3.10 8.06
N ARG A 66 -12.32 2.03 7.64
CA ARG A 66 -10.91 1.79 7.94
C ARG A 66 -10.26 1.02 6.80
N LEU A 67 -9.13 1.50 6.31
CA LEU A 67 -8.25 0.78 5.40
C LEU A 67 -7.12 0.16 6.23
N CYS A 68 -7.02 -1.16 6.18
CA CYS A 68 -6.04 -1.91 6.95
C CYS A 68 -4.87 -2.33 6.07
N PHE A 69 -3.68 -1.95 6.51
CA PHE A 69 -2.43 -2.45 5.97
C PHE A 69 -2.32 -3.95 6.25
N ASP A 70 -1.84 -4.69 5.26
CA ASP A 70 -1.63 -6.12 5.41
C ASP A 70 -0.34 -6.42 6.19
N ALA A 71 -0.08 -7.69 6.48
CA ALA A 71 1.12 -8.09 7.21
C ALA A 71 2.42 -7.67 6.50
N SER A 72 2.43 -7.65 5.16
CA SER A 72 3.60 -7.30 4.36
C SER A 72 3.89 -5.79 4.37
N ASP A 73 2.87 -4.95 4.54
CA ASP A 73 3.02 -3.50 4.73
C ASP A 73 3.72 -3.15 6.06
N LEU A 74 3.59 -4.02 7.05
CA LEU A 74 4.20 -3.86 8.37
C LEU A 74 5.65 -4.36 8.42
N MET A 75 6.05 -5.16 7.43
CA MET A 75 7.37 -5.75 7.35
C MET A 75 8.43 -4.70 6.96
N PRO A 76 9.63 -4.77 7.57
CA PRO A 76 10.81 -4.08 7.06
C PRO A 76 11.09 -4.43 5.60
N ALA A 77 11.80 -3.56 4.87
CA ALA A 77 12.01 -3.71 3.44
C ALA A 77 12.69 -5.03 3.07
N THR A 78 13.67 -5.47 3.87
CA THR A 78 14.35 -6.75 3.68
C THR A 78 13.40 -7.93 3.89
N MET A 79 12.60 -7.91 4.95
CA MET A 79 11.64 -8.98 5.24
C MET A 79 10.52 -9.04 4.20
N ARG A 80 9.97 -7.89 3.81
CA ARG A 80 8.92 -7.79 2.79
C ARG A 80 9.37 -8.38 1.45
N SER A 81 10.62 -8.10 1.05
CA SER A 81 11.20 -8.64 -0.18
C SER A 81 11.35 -10.17 -0.12
N ALA A 82 11.75 -10.71 1.03
CA ALA A 82 11.84 -12.16 1.25
C ALA A 82 10.44 -12.79 1.22
N PHE A 83 9.46 -12.17 1.88
CA PHE A 83 8.06 -12.62 1.89
C PHE A 83 7.46 -12.70 0.48
N TYR A 84 7.63 -11.67 -0.36
CA TYR A 84 7.10 -11.71 -1.73
C TYR A 84 7.69 -12.84 -2.57
N ARG A 85 8.99 -13.17 -2.40
CA ARG A 85 9.59 -14.33 -3.06
C ARG A 85 9.04 -15.64 -2.52
N ALA A 86 8.92 -15.75 -1.20
CA ALA A 86 8.36 -16.92 -0.52
C ALA A 86 6.93 -17.25 -1.00
N VAL A 87 6.08 -16.24 -1.21
CA VAL A 87 4.72 -16.44 -1.76
C VAL A 87 4.77 -17.08 -3.15
N LEU A 88 5.66 -16.61 -4.04
CA LEU A 88 5.81 -17.18 -5.38
C LEU A 88 6.35 -18.61 -5.34
N GLU A 89 7.30 -18.90 -4.44
CA GLU A 89 7.83 -20.25 -4.24
C GLU A 89 6.77 -21.21 -3.71
N TYR A 90 5.96 -20.77 -2.75
CA TYR A 90 4.86 -21.56 -2.20
C TYR A 90 3.79 -21.88 -3.26
N VAL A 91 3.40 -20.88 -4.07
CA VAL A 91 2.43 -21.10 -5.17
C VAL A 91 2.96 -22.12 -6.19
N ARG A 92 4.28 -22.11 -6.45
CA ARG A 92 4.92 -23.07 -7.35
C ARG A 92 4.99 -24.48 -6.76
N GLU A 93 5.34 -24.61 -5.49
CA GLU A 93 5.57 -25.90 -4.83
C GLU A 93 5.14 -25.86 -3.34
N PRO A 94 3.84 -26.08 -3.05
CA PRO A 94 3.31 -25.94 -1.69
C PRO A 94 3.93 -26.91 -0.67
N ALA A 95 4.48 -28.04 -1.13
CA ALA A 95 5.11 -29.05 -0.27
C ALA A 95 6.39 -28.52 0.42
N ARG A 96 6.97 -27.41 -0.04
CA ARG A 96 8.16 -26.77 0.56
C ARG A 96 7.82 -25.73 1.62
N LEU A 97 6.58 -25.69 2.12
CA LEU A 97 6.14 -24.67 3.08
C LEU A 97 7.08 -24.56 4.29
N ASP A 98 7.46 -25.69 4.90
CA ASP A 98 8.32 -25.68 6.09
C ASP A 98 9.70 -25.05 5.79
N GLU A 99 10.34 -25.43 4.68
CA GLU A 99 11.62 -24.85 4.25
C GLU A 99 11.50 -23.35 3.91
N ILE A 100 10.37 -22.94 3.34
CA ILE A 100 10.08 -21.52 3.05
C ILE A 100 9.98 -20.74 4.37
N LEU A 101 9.23 -21.27 5.35
CA LEU A 101 9.04 -20.64 6.66
C LEU A 101 10.36 -20.58 7.45
N GLU A 102 11.17 -21.63 7.43
CA GLU A 102 12.51 -21.63 8.06
C GLU A 102 13.42 -20.53 7.49
N ARG A 103 13.39 -20.33 6.16
CA ARG A 103 14.15 -19.25 5.52
C ARG A 103 13.64 -17.86 5.89
N LEU A 104 12.32 -17.67 5.94
CA LEU A 104 11.73 -16.40 6.38
C LEU A 104 12.07 -16.10 7.85
N GLU A 105 12.08 -17.12 8.70
CA GLU A 105 12.46 -17.00 10.11
C GLU A 105 13.95 -16.63 10.26
N ALA A 106 14.83 -17.20 9.45
CA ALA A 106 16.24 -16.81 9.43
C ALA A 106 16.44 -15.32 9.05
N VAL A 107 15.68 -14.82 8.07
CA VAL A 107 15.68 -13.39 7.69
C VAL A 107 15.17 -12.52 8.85
N ARG A 108 14.05 -12.90 9.48
CA ARG A 108 13.51 -12.19 10.65
C ARG A 108 14.52 -12.11 11.78
N ALA A 109 15.19 -13.22 12.09
CA ALA A 109 16.19 -13.30 13.15
C ALA A 109 17.42 -12.40 12.86
N GLN A 110 17.87 -12.34 11.60
CA GLN A 110 18.96 -11.46 11.18
C GLN A 110 18.62 -9.98 11.42
N LEU A 111 17.37 -9.57 11.18
CA LEU A 111 16.91 -8.20 11.40
C LEU A 111 16.76 -7.84 12.89
N ALA A 112 16.55 -8.84 13.75
CA ALA A 112 16.37 -8.67 15.19
C ALA A 112 17.68 -8.59 16.00
N GLY A 113 18.84 -8.84 15.37
CA GLY A 113 20.14 -8.75 16.04
C GLY A 113 20.44 -7.35 16.58
N PRO A 114 21.15 -7.18 17.71
CA PRO A 114 21.47 -5.87 18.26
C PRO A 114 22.70 -5.23 17.57
N PRO A 115 22.61 -3.97 17.08
CA PRO A 115 21.40 -3.14 16.97
C PRO A 115 20.53 -3.56 15.77
N PRO A 116 19.19 -3.47 15.88
CA PRO A 116 18.29 -3.83 14.79
C PRO A 116 18.56 -2.94 13.58
N THR A 117 18.66 -3.56 12.41
CA THR A 117 18.98 -2.85 11.16
C THR A 117 17.78 -2.16 10.55
N GLU A 118 16.57 -2.65 10.83
CA GLU A 118 15.31 -2.07 10.36
C GLU A 118 14.19 -2.26 11.41
N ALA A 119 13.23 -1.33 11.43
CA ALA A 119 12.10 -1.35 12.36
C ALA A 119 10.83 -1.86 11.69
N TRP A 120 10.07 -2.68 12.41
CA TRP A 120 8.72 -3.08 12.04
C TRP A 120 7.75 -1.93 12.29
N ALA A 121 6.77 -1.75 11.41
CA ALA A 121 5.75 -0.75 11.62
C ALA A 121 4.73 -1.20 12.68
N SER A 122 4.27 -0.26 13.51
CA SER A 122 3.34 -0.52 14.62
C SER A 122 1.92 0.02 14.40
N PHE A 123 1.56 0.38 13.17
CA PHE A 123 0.26 0.97 12.83
C PHE A 123 -0.75 -0.05 12.29
N ALA A 124 -0.57 -1.33 12.60
CA ALA A 124 -1.52 -2.39 12.24
C ALA A 124 -2.93 -2.03 12.72
N CYS A 125 -3.95 -2.42 11.95
CA CYS A 125 -5.33 -2.41 12.43
C CYS A 125 -5.45 -3.38 13.61
N VAL A 126 -5.31 -2.88 14.83
CA VAL A 126 -5.71 -3.63 16.01
C VAL A 126 -7.24 -3.60 16.06
N ALA A 127 -7.88 -4.76 16.11
CA ALA A 127 -9.30 -4.82 16.43
C ALA A 127 -9.53 -4.14 17.80
N PRO A 128 -10.63 -3.38 17.99
CA PRO A 128 -10.95 -2.81 19.29
C PRO A 128 -11.16 -3.89 20.37
#